data_AF-M5PVJ0-F1
#
_entry.id   AF-M5PVJ0-F1
#
_cell.length_a   1.000
_cell.length_b   1.000
_cell.length_c   1.000
_cell.angle_alpha   90.00
_cell.angle_beta   90.00
_cell.angle_gamma   90.00
#
_symmetry.space_group_name_H-M   'P 1'
#
loop_
_entity.id
_entity.type
_entity.pdbx_description
1 polymer ?
#
loop_
_entity_poly.entity_id
_entity_poly.type
_entity_poly.pdbx_seq_one_letter_code
_entity_poly.pdbx_strand_id
1 'polypeptide(L)'
;MKMHMLWSKRFALCTASARPHPLRYPLTGTLGSSSTSLSEVLRNPIAALATQLALPFLQWNEMRLSVKSSQAEYEEAVVNFRQTLYQALSEVENALSARRMLAEQGANLERALAAARQVERMYEVRYRAGYVSLKVWLDAQETRRASEVALAENLLNRLANHVTLYQALGGEAALPVQSS
;
A
#
# COMPACT_ATOMS: atom_id res chain seq x y z
N MET A 1 -6.02 22.08 0.27
CA MET A 1 -5.21 22.11 1.51
C MET A 1 -5.75 21.12 2.56
N LYS A 2 -5.94 19.84 2.21
CA LYS A 2 -6.38 18.77 3.14
C LYS A 2 -5.69 17.42 2.87
N MET A 3 -4.87 17.32 1.82
CA MET A 3 -4.19 16.07 1.43
C MET A 3 -2.84 15.85 2.14
N HIS A 4 -2.26 16.88 2.77
CA HIS A 4 -1.02 16.73 3.55
C HIS A 4 -1.22 16.08 4.93
N MET A 5 -2.47 15.90 5.39
CA MET A 5 -2.76 15.36 6.73
C MET A 5 -2.91 13.83 6.75
N LEU A 6 -3.01 13.18 5.58
CA LEU A 6 -3.16 11.73 5.48
C LEU A 6 -1.81 10.99 5.41
N TRP A 7 -0.73 11.69 5.10
CA TRP A 7 0.59 11.06 4.93
C TRP A 7 1.34 10.85 6.25
N SER A 8 1.12 11.68 7.28
CA SER A 8 1.81 11.51 8.57
C SER A 8 1.23 10.39 9.45
N LYS A 9 0.00 9.94 9.20
CA LYS A 9 -0.65 8.91 10.03
C LYS A 9 -0.21 7.48 9.71
N ARG A 10 0.41 7.23 8.55
CA ARG A 10 0.86 5.88 8.15
C ARG A 10 2.24 5.50 8.69
N PHE A 11 3.07 6.47 9.10
CA PHE A 11 4.40 6.19 9.64
C PHE A 11 4.43 5.90 11.15
N ALA A 12 3.35 6.22 11.88
CA ALA A 12 3.26 5.98 13.32
C ALA A 12 2.93 4.51 13.70
N LEU A 13 2.59 3.65 12.73
CA LEU A 13 2.15 2.29 12.99
C LEU A 13 3.26 1.23 12.94
N CYS A 14 4.49 1.57 12.50
CA CYS A 14 5.56 0.59 12.32
C CYS A 14 6.45 0.34 13.55
N THR A 15 6.27 1.09 14.65
CA THR A 15 7.04 0.88 15.91
C THR A 15 6.22 0.25 17.04
N ALA A 16 4.95 -0.10 16.78
CA ALA A 16 4.01 -0.45 17.85
C ALA A 16 3.82 -1.96 18.11
N SER A 17 4.46 -2.88 17.38
CA SER A 17 4.16 -4.33 17.48
C SER A 17 5.26 -5.21 18.09
N ALA A 18 6.23 -4.63 18.82
CA ALA A 18 7.15 -5.41 19.63
C ALA A 18 7.06 -4.97 21.09
N ARG A 19 5.97 -5.38 21.77
CA ARG A 19 5.94 -5.42 23.23
C ARG A 19 6.27 -6.84 23.67
N PRO A 20 7.54 -7.19 23.90
CA PRO A 20 7.82 -8.36 24.73
C PRO A 20 7.17 -8.08 26.07
N HIS A 21 6.24 -8.91 26.53
CA HIS A 21 5.77 -8.84 27.90
C HIS A 21 6.92 -9.36 28.77
N PRO A 22 7.70 -8.51 29.48
CA PRO A 22 8.53 -9.08 30.51
C PRO A 22 7.54 -9.53 31.58
N LEU A 23 7.48 -10.84 31.84
CA LEU A 23 7.05 -11.34 33.14
C LEU A 23 8.06 -10.79 34.15
N ARG A 24 7.87 -9.52 34.49
CA ARG A 24 8.72 -8.81 35.43
C ARG A 24 8.21 -9.22 36.78
N TYR A 25 8.79 -10.26 37.34
CA TYR A 25 8.80 -10.42 38.78
C TYR A 25 9.46 -9.15 39.33
N PRO A 26 8.76 -8.27 40.06
CA PRO A 26 9.42 -7.17 40.72
C PRO A 26 10.26 -7.78 41.86
N LEU A 27 11.50 -8.17 41.55
CA LEU A 27 12.57 -8.23 42.56
C LEU A 27 12.94 -6.78 42.89
N THR A 28 12.01 -6.08 43.54
CA THR A 28 12.28 -4.78 44.12
C THR A 28 13.00 -5.03 45.42
N GLY A 29 14.34 -5.16 45.35
CA GLY A 29 15.19 -4.82 46.48
C GLY A 29 15.00 -3.34 46.75
N THR A 30 14.17 -3.00 47.74
CA THR A 30 13.87 -1.63 48.15
C THR A 30 15.09 -1.00 48.83
N LEU A 31 15.93 -0.32 48.06
CA LEU A 31 16.87 0.68 48.56
C LEU A 31 16.24 2.06 48.34
N GLY A 32 15.35 2.47 49.24
CA GLY A 32 14.66 3.76 49.18
C GLY A 32 13.67 3.99 50.33
N SER A 33 14.12 4.74 51.34
CA SER A 33 13.34 5.49 52.36
C SER A 33 11.95 4.96 52.76
N SER A 34 11.86 3.73 53.27
CA SER A 34 10.63 3.14 53.78
C SER A 34 10.55 3.19 55.32
N SER A 35 10.66 4.38 55.92
CA SER A 35 10.68 4.49 57.40
C SER A 35 9.31 4.31 58.06
N THR A 36 8.21 4.58 57.38
CA THR A 36 6.85 4.40 57.93
C THR A 36 6.31 2.98 57.72
N SER A 37 6.39 2.44 56.50
CA SER A 37 5.88 1.08 56.22
C SER A 37 6.66 -0.04 56.92
N LEU A 38 7.97 0.09 57.14
CA LEU A 38 8.76 -0.93 57.86
C LEU A 38 8.37 -1.02 59.35
N SER A 39 8.04 0.12 59.96
CA SER A 39 7.63 0.18 61.37
C SER A 39 6.26 -0.46 61.63
N GLU A 40 5.38 -0.43 60.63
CA GLU A 40 4.04 -0.99 60.68
C GLU A 40 4.07 -2.51 60.41
N VAL A 41 4.97 -2.96 59.54
CA VAL A 41 5.27 -4.39 59.30
C VAL A 41 5.87 -5.07 60.55
N LEU A 42 6.79 -4.39 61.26
CA LEU A 42 7.34 -4.88 62.52
C LEU A 42 6.32 -4.91 63.66
N ARG A 43 5.28 -4.06 63.61
CA ARG A 43 4.20 -4.02 64.59
C ARG A 43 3.14 -5.11 64.39
N ASN A 44 2.92 -5.56 63.15
CA ASN A 44 1.97 -6.63 62.88
C ASN A 44 2.41 -7.52 61.70
N PRO A 45 3.30 -8.52 61.96
CA PRO A 45 3.85 -9.36 60.90
C PRO A 45 2.78 -10.21 60.21
N ILE A 46 1.66 -10.50 60.87
CA ILE A 46 0.55 -11.28 60.32
C ILE A 46 -0.22 -10.47 59.27
N ALA A 47 -0.44 -9.17 59.52
CA ALA A 47 -1.10 -8.28 58.56
C ALA A 47 -0.24 -8.01 57.32
N ALA A 48 1.08 -7.90 57.50
CA ALA A 48 2.04 -7.73 56.40
C ALA A 48 2.14 -8.98 55.50
N LEU A 49 2.13 -10.17 56.10
CA LEU A 49 2.07 -11.42 55.34
C LEU A 49 0.72 -11.55 54.61
N ALA A 50 -0.38 -11.07 55.21
CA ALA A 50 -1.69 -11.08 54.57
C ALA A 50 -1.79 -10.17 53.34
N THR A 51 -1.12 -9.02 53.29
CA THR A 51 -1.11 -8.13 52.11
C THR A 51 -0.18 -8.62 51.00
N GLN A 52 0.90 -9.32 51.35
CA GLN A 52 1.82 -9.90 50.38
C GLN A 52 1.29 -11.21 49.79
N LEU A 53 0.49 -11.95 50.58
CA LEU A 53 -0.33 -13.05 50.06
C LEU A 53 -1.57 -12.53 49.34
N ALA A 54 -2.22 -11.44 49.78
CA ALA A 54 -3.43 -10.87 49.16
C ALA A 54 -3.10 -10.00 47.95
N LEU A 55 -3.16 -10.45 46.71
CA LEU A 55 -3.27 -11.75 46.07
C LEU A 55 -3.40 -11.28 44.60
N PRO A 56 -2.62 -11.82 43.65
CA PRO A 56 -2.89 -11.63 42.22
C PRO A 56 -4.26 -12.23 41.77
N PHE A 57 -5.02 -12.87 42.67
CA PHE A 57 -6.37 -13.39 42.42
C PHE A 57 -7.43 -12.33 42.05
N LEU A 58 -7.25 -11.06 42.48
CA LEU A 58 -8.14 -9.94 42.16
C LEU A 58 -7.86 -9.43 40.74
N GLN A 59 -6.62 -9.59 40.28
CA GLN A 59 -6.18 -9.28 38.92
C GLN A 59 -6.44 -10.43 37.93
N TRP A 60 -7.09 -11.53 38.35
CA TRP A 60 -7.45 -12.61 37.44
C TRP A 60 -8.28 -12.09 36.27
N ASN A 61 -9.16 -11.11 36.52
CA ASN A 61 -9.92 -10.46 35.46
C ASN A 61 -9.00 -9.69 34.48
N GLU A 62 -8.00 -8.96 34.99
CA GLU A 62 -7.00 -8.25 34.18
C GLU A 62 -6.11 -9.21 33.37
N MET A 63 -5.68 -10.32 33.96
CA MET A 63 -4.89 -11.35 33.28
C MET A 63 -5.72 -12.08 32.20
N ARG A 64 -7.01 -12.34 32.44
CA ARG A 64 -7.91 -12.90 31.40
C ARG A 64 -8.19 -11.87 30.31
N LEU A 65 -8.34 -10.59 30.66
CA LEU A 65 -8.52 -9.51 29.70
C LEU A 65 -7.26 -9.32 28.85
N SER A 66 -6.06 -9.41 29.41
CA SER A 66 -4.80 -9.29 28.66
C SER A 66 -4.59 -10.47 27.70
N VAL A 67 -4.90 -11.71 28.13
CA VAL A 67 -4.88 -12.89 27.23
C VAL A 67 -5.95 -12.78 26.13
N LYS A 68 -7.15 -12.27 26.43
CA LYS A 68 -8.16 -12.01 25.41
C LYS A 68 -7.73 -10.91 24.43
N SER A 69 -7.06 -9.86 24.93
CA SER A 69 -6.51 -8.79 24.10
C SER A 69 -5.43 -9.31 23.17
N SER A 70 -4.48 -10.11 23.67
CA SER A 70 -3.42 -10.68 22.83
C SER A 70 -3.97 -11.67 21.80
N GLN A 71 -5.02 -12.40 22.14
CA GLN A 71 -5.71 -13.27 21.18
C GLN A 71 -6.43 -12.47 20.09
N ALA A 72 -7.12 -11.38 20.45
CA ALA A 72 -7.76 -10.48 19.50
C ALA A 72 -6.73 -9.79 18.58
N GLU A 73 -5.60 -9.34 19.12
CA GLU A 73 -4.48 -8.76 18.35
C GLU A 73 -3.88 -9.78 17.37
N TYR A 74 -3.75 -11.05 17.78
CA TYR A 74 -3.30 -12.12 16.88
C TYR A 74 -4.30 -12.37 15.75
N GLU A 75 -5.59 -12.45 16.06
CA GLU A 75 -6.66 -12.61 15.06
C GLU A 75 -6.67 -11.43 14.08
N GLU A 76 -6.51 -10.20 14.57
CA GLU A 76 -6.39 -8.99 13.75
C GLU A 76 -5.16 -9.06 12.83
N ALA A 77 -3.99 -9.44 13.36
CA ALA A 77 -2.77 -9.57 12.57
C ALA A 77 -2.91 -10.61 11.44
N VAL A 78 -3.57 -11.74 11.71
CA VAL A 78 -3.85 -12.77 10.70
C VAL A 78 -4.81 -12.24 9.63
N VAL A 79 -5.86 -11.52 10.01
CA VAL A 79 -6.80 -10.91 9.06
C VAL A 79 -6.09 -9.87 8.19
N ASN A 80 -5.30 -8.98 8.80
CA ASN A 80 -4.55 -7.95 8.09
C ASN A 80 -3.53 -8.56 7.10
N PHE A 81 -2.84 -9.63 7.49
CA PHE A 81 -1.93 -10.35 6.60
C PHE A 81 -2.69 -10.94 5.40
N ARG A 82 -3.83 -11.60 5.64
CA ARG A 82 -4.64 -12.17 4.55
C ARG A 82 -5.15 -11.08 3.60
N GLN A 83 -5.62 -9.96 4.15
CA GLN A 83 -6.13 -8.83 3.36
C GLN A 83 -5.03 -8.22 2.49
N THR A 84 -3.85 -7.96 3.05
CA THR A 84 -2.71 -7.40 2.30
C THR A 84 -2.22 -8.34 1.22
N LEU A 85 -2.18 -9.65 1.50
CA LEU A 85 -1.82 -10.68 0.51
C LEU A 85 -2.81 -10.71 -0.66
N TYR A 86 -4.12 -10.73 -0.39
CA TYR A 86 -5.13 -10.73 -1.46
C TYR A 86 -5.14 -9.44 -2.26
N GLN A 87 -4.88 -8.31 -1.60
CA GLN A 87 -4.74 -7.04 -2.28
C GLN A 87 -3.55 -7.05 -3.24
N ALA A 88 -2.37 -7.50 -2.79
CA ALA A 88 -1.18 -7.61 -3.64
C ALA A 88 -1.42 -8.54 -4.85
N LEU A 89 -2.06 -9.70 -4.62
CA LEU A 89 -2.39 -10.64 -5.71
C LEU A 89 -3.35 -10.03 -6.74
N SER A 90 -4.37 -9.30 -6.26
CA SER A 90 -5.31 -8.58 -7.11
C SER A 90 -4.63 -7.49 -7.94
N GLU A 91 -3.73 -6.71 -7.33
CA GLU A 91 -2.96 -5.67 -8.02
C GLU A 91 -2.09 -6.24 -9.15
N VAL A 92 -1.42 -7.37 -8.92
CA VAL A 92 -0.64 -8.08 -9.96
C VAL A 92 -1.52 -8.61 -11.08
N GLU A 93 -2.65 -9.26 -10.75
CA GLU A 93 -3.59 -9.79 -11.75
C GLU A 93 -4.16 -8.65 -12.61
N ASN A 94 -4.55 -7.54 -11.99
CA ASN A 94 -5.04 -6.35 -12.69
C ASN A 94 -3.97 -5.78 -13.63
N ALA A 95 -2.72 -5.69 -13.19
CA ALA A 95 -1.62 -5.21 -14.03
C ALA A 95 -1.36 -6.15 -15.22
N LEU A 96 -1.33 -7.47 -15.00
CA LEU A 96 -1.16 -8.48 -16.06
C LEU A 96 -2.32 -8.46 -17.07
N SER A 97 -3.55 -8.36 -16.58
CA SER A 97 -4.74 -8.24 -17.43
C SER A 97 -4.68 -6.98 -18.29
N ALA A 98 -4.39 -5.83 -17.68
CA ALA A 98 -4.23 -4.57 -18.39
C ALA A 98 -3.10 -4.61 -19.43
N ARG A 99 -1.99 -5.32 -19.16
CA ARG A 99 -0.90 -5.51 -20.13
C ARG A 99 -1.39 -6.23 -21.40
N ARG A 100 -2.19 -7.29 -21.26
CA ARG A 100 -2.76 -8.03 -22.40
C ARG A 100 -3.72 -7.15 -23.19
N MET A 101 -4.64 -6.48 -22.51
CA MET A 101 -5.60 -5.57 -23.16
C MET A 101 -4.91 -4.44 -23.92
N LEU A 102 -3.88 -3.81 -23.32
CA LEU A 102 -3.13 -2.74 -23.96
C LEU A 102 -2.36 -3.24 -25.19
N ALA A 103 -1.84 -4.46 -25.17
CA ALA A 103 -1.18 -5.06 -26.33
C ALA A 103 -2.16 -5.29 -27.49
N GLU A 104 -3.35 -5.83 -27.21
CA GLU A 104 -4.40 -6.02 -28.21
C GLU A 104 -4.91 -4.67 -28.77
N GLN A 105 -5.10 -3.69 -27.89
CA GLN A 105 -5.45 -2.33 -28.29
C GLN A 105 -4.38 -1.72 -29.21
N GLY A 106 -3.10 -1.90 -28.88
CA GLY A 106 -1.98 -1.45 -29.72
C GLY A 106 -2.04 -2.06 -31.12
N ALA A 107 -2.26 -3.37 -31.24
CA ALA A 107 -2.37 -4.04 -32.54
C ALA A 107 -3.59 -3.56 -33.37
N ASN A 108 -4.69 -3.19 -32.72
CA ASN A 108 -5.84 -2.57 -33.38
C ASN A 108 -5.50 -1.15 -33.87
N LEU A 109 -4.81 -0.35 -33.05
CA LEU A 109 -4.39 1.01 -33.39
C LEU A 109 -3.36 1.05 -34.53
N GLU A 110 -2.44 0.09 -34.58
CA GLU A 110 -1.50 -0.07 -35.70
C GLU A 110 -2.24 -0.32 -37.03
N ARG A 111 -3.27 -1.19 -37.01
CA ARG A 111 -4.13 -1.42 -38.17
C ARG A 111 -4.92 -0.17 -38.57
N ALA A 112 -5.45 0.57 -37.59
CA ALA A 112 -6.15 1.83 -37.83
C ALA A 112 -5.23 2.88 -38.47
N LEU A 113 -4.00 3.01 -37.96
CA LEU A 113 -2.98 3.91 -38.51
C LEU A 113 -2.59 3.52 -39.94
N ALA A 114 -2.39 2.23 -40.22
CA ALA A 114 -2.10 1.75 -41.56
C ALA A 114 -3.23 2.09 -42.54
N ALA A 115 -4.49 1.90 -42.12
CA ALA A 115 -5.66 2.28 -42.92
C ALA A 115 -5.72 3.80 -43.16
N ALA A 116 -5.53 4.61 -42.12
CA ALA A 116 -5.53 6.07 -42.22
C ALA A 116 -4.44 6.59 -43.18
N ARG A 117 -3.23 6.00 -43.13
CA ARG A 117 -2.13 6.32 -44.08
C ARG A 117 -2.49 5.98 -45.52
N GLN A 118 -3.19 4.87 -45.74
CA GLN A 118 -3.64 4.50 -47.08
C GLN A 118 -4.70 5.48 -47.60
N VAL A 119 -5.65 5.86 -46.76
CA VAL A 119 -6.70 6.84 -47.09
C VAL A 119 -6.09 8.20 -47.44
N GLU A 120 -5.16 8.70 -46.62
CA GLU A 120 -4.45 9.94 -46.91
C GLU A 120 -3.74 9.89 -48.26
N ARG A 121 -3.01 8.81 -48.55
CA ARG A 121 -2.31 8.65 -49.84
C ARG A 121 -3.27 8.67 -51.02
N MET A 122 -4.44 8.04 -50.89
CA MET A 122 -5.46 8.07 -51.95
C MET A 122 -5.99 9.49 -52.18
N TYR A 123 -6.25 10.25 -51.11
CA TYR A 123 -6.70 11.63 -51.22
C TYR A 123 -5.62 12.59 -51.71
N GLU A 124 -4.36 12.35 -51.36
CA GLU A 124 -3.21 13.09 -51.89
C GLU A 124 -3.13 12.97 -53.41
N VAL A 125 -3.22 11.73 -53.93
CA VAL A 125 -3.20 11.48 -55.39
C VAL A 125 -4.38 12.17 -56.07
N ARG A 126 -5.59 12.07 -55.51
CA ARG A 126 -6.78 12.73 -56.06
C ARG A 126 -6.68 14.25 -56.02
N TYR A 127 -6.08 14.82 -54.97
CA TYR A 127 -5.87 16.26 -54.83
C TYR A 127 -4.90 16.77 -55.89
N ARG A 128 -3.76 16.08 -56.06
CA ARG A 128 -2.76 16.40 -57.08
C ARG A 128 -3.32 16.30 -58.51
N ALA A 129 -4.27 15.39 -58.73
CA ALA A 129 -4.98 15.26 -59.99
C ALA A 129 -6.20 16.21 -60.14
N GLY A 130 -6.47 17.07 -59.14
CA GLY A 130 -7.55 18.07 -59.18
C GLY A 130 -8.96 17.53 -58.92
N TYR A 131 -9.12 16.26 -58.55
CA TYR A 131 -10.43 15.63 -58.33
C TYR A 131 -11.05 15.91 -56.95
N VAL A 132 -10.26 16.35 -55.96
CA VAL A 132 -10.74 16.68 -54.61
C VAL A 132 -10.11 17.98 -54.12
N SER A 133 -10.79 18.67 -53.20
CA SER A 133 -10.27 19.92 -52.62
C SER A 133 -9.16 19.66 -51.59
N LEU A 134 -8.32 20.67 -51.36
CA LEU A 134 -7.24 20.63 -50.36
C LEU A 134 -7.76 20.27 -48.96
N LYS A 135 -8.95 20.76 -48.60
CA LYS A 135 -9.58 20.49 -47.31
C LYS A 135 -9.79 19.00 -47.06
N VAL A 136 -10.20 18.23 -48.07
CA VAL A 136 -10.44 16.78 -47.94
C VAL A 136 -9.13 16.03 -47.65
N TRP A 137 -8.03 16.44 -48.30
CA TRP A 137 -6.72 15.88 -48.00
C TRP A 137 -6.22 16.26 -46.60
N LEU A 138 -6.47 17.50 -46.15
CA LEU A 138 -6.12 17.92 -44.78
C LEU A 138 -6.93 17.18 -43.71
N ASP A 139 -8.23 16.92 -43.92
CA ASP A 139 -9.03 16.10 -43.01
C ASP A 139 -8.49 14.65 -42.94
N ALA A 140 -8.03 14.10 -44.06
CA ALA A 140 -7.39 12.78 -44.07
C ALA A 140 -6.05 12.78 -43.31
N GLN A 141 -5.25 13.84 -43.44
CA GLN A 141 -4.04 14.04 -42.64
C GLN A 141 -4.33 14.17 -41.14
N GLU A 142 -5.40 14.88 -40.78
CA GLU A 142 -5.83 14.99 -39.38
C GLU A 142 -6.23 13.63 -38.83
N THR A 143 -6.97 12.83 -39.61
CA THR A 143 -7.36 11.47 -39.22
C THR A 143 -6.14 10.55 -39.01
N ARG A 144 -5.12 10.65 -39.86
CA ARG A 144 -3.83 9.97 -39.65
C ARG A 144 -3.18 10.42 -38.35
N ARG A 145 -3.03 11.73 -38.14
CA ARG A 145 -2.38 12.31 -36.96
C ARG A 145 -3.10 11.90 -35.67
N ALA A 146 -4.42 11.90 -35.65
CA ALA A 146 -5.21 11.41 -34.51
C ALA A 146 -4.93 9.94 -34.21
N SER A 147 -4.78 9.09 -35.25
CA SER A 147 -4.41 7.68 -35.08
C SER A 147 -2.98 7.51 -34.56
N GLU A 148 -2.04 8.37 -34.97
CA GLU A 148 -0.65 8.38 -34.45
C GLU A 148 -0.61 8.77 -32.97
N VAL A 149 -1.38 9.78 -32.57
CA VAL A 149 -1.52 10.18 -31.16
C VAL A 149 -2.09 9.05 -30.32
N ALA A 150 -3.19 8.42 -30.76
CA ALA A 150 -3.80 7.30 -30.04
C ALA A 150 -2.82 6.12 -29.84
N LEU A 151 -2.00 5.81 -30.86
CA LEU A 151 -0.97 4.79 -30.75
C LEU A 151 0.13 5.18 -29.75
N ALA A 152 0.58 6.44 -29.76
CA ALA A 152 1.55 6.95 -28.80
C ALA A 152 1.02 6.92 -27.36
N GLU A 153 -0.26 7.26 -27.14
CA GLU A 153 -0.92 7.15 -25.84
C GLU A 153 -1.00 5.69 -25.37
N ASN A 154 -1.30 4.74 -26.26
CA ASN A 154 -1.26 3.32 -25.91
C ASN A 154 0.15 2.87 -25.49
N LEU A 155 1.20 3.33 -26.19
CA LEU A 155 2.59 3.04 -25.79
C LEU A 155 2.91 3.62 -24.41
N LEU A 156 2.48 4.85 -24.12
CA LEU A 156 2.62 5.45 -22.79
C LEU A 156 1.92 4.61 -21.71
N ASN A 157 0.68 4.18 -21.97
CA ASN A 157 -0.07 3.35 -21.04
C ASN A 157 0.58 1.98 -20.80
N ARG A 158 1.21 1.39 -21.83
CA ARG A 158 1.99 0.14 -21.70
C ARG A 158 3.20 0.34 -20.81
N LEU A 159 3.93 1.44 -20.96
CA LEU A 159 5.08 1.78 -20.10
C LEU A 159 4.64 2.03 -18.65
N ALA A 160 3.54 2.75 -18.44
CA ALA A 160 2.97 2.95 -17.11
C ALA A 160 2.58 1.63 -16.46
N ASN A 161 1.91 0.73 -17.20
CA ASN A 161 1.57 -0.61 -16.73
C ASN A 161 2.82 -1.42 -16.34
N HIS A 162 3.90 -1.35 -17.12
CA HIS A 162 5.16 -2.01 -16.78
C HIS A 162 5.73 -1.52 -15.44
N VAL A 163 5.66 -0.22 -15.16
CA VAL A 163 6.06 0.35 -13.86
C VAL A 163 5.14 -0.16 -12.74
N THR A 164 3.82 -0.18 -12.96
CA THR A 164 2.86 -0.71 -11.97
C THR A 164 3.10 -2.18 -11.66
N LEU A 165 3.35 -3.01 -12.68
CA LEU A 165 3.66 -4.43 -12.51
C LEU A 165 4.95 -4.60 -11.69
N TYR A 166 5.98 -3.82 -11.97
CA TYR A 166 7.24 -3.85 -11.23
C TYR A 166 7.02 -3.49 -9.75
N GLN A 167 6.24 -2.44 -9.46
CA GLN A 167 5.89 -2.05 -8.10
C GLN A 167 5.06 -3.13 -7.37
N ALA A 168 4.07 -3.72 -8.04
CA ALA A 168 3.22 -4.76 -7.46
C ALA A 168 3.99 -6.07 -7.15
N LEU A 169 5.07 -6.35 -7.90
CA LEU A 169 5.97 -7.49 -7.65
C LEU A 169 6.98 -7.22 -6.51
N GLY A 170 6.89 -6.08 -5.84
CA GLY A 170 7.82 -5.72 -4.76
C GLY A 170 9.13 -5.10 -5.25
N GLY A 171 9.20 -4.71 -6.54
CA GLY A 171 10.27 -3.86 -7.02
C GLY A 171 10.22 -2.54 -6.27
N GLU A 172 11.25 -2.29 -5.46
CA GLU A 172 11.35 -1.11 -4.61
C GLU A 172 10.99 0.13 -5.44
N ALA A 173 9.93 0.85 -5.03
CA ALA A 173 9.79 2.23 -5.43
C ALA A 173 11.09 2.88 -4.95
N ALA A 174 12.00 3.21 -5.88
CA ALA A 174 13.22 3.90 -5.56
C ALA A 174 12.85 5.23 -4.88
N LEU A 175 12.72 5.18 -3.56
CA LEU A 175 12.72 6.35 -2.73
C LEU A 175 14.12 6.93 -2.93
N PRO A 176 14.28 8.22 -3.21
CA PRO A 176 15.59 8.83 -3.12
C PRO A 176 16.07 8.61 -1.69
N VAL A 177 17.06 7.74 -1.53
CA VAL A 177 17.84 7.64 -0.32
C VAL A 177 18.46 9.03 -0.15
N GLN A 178 17.84 9.86 0.67
CA GLN A 178 18.47 11.06 1.20
C GLN A 178 19.57 10.57 2.13
N SER A 179 20.74 10.28 1.55
CA SER A 179 21.98 10.15 2.31
C SER A 179 22.29 11.50 2.91
N SER A 180 22.25 11.56 4.24
CA SER A 180 22.71 12.68 5.06
C SER A 180 24.22 12.86 4.95
#